data_AF-A0A4Y2FWR0-F1
#
_entry.id   AF-A0A4Y2FWR0-F1
#
_cell.length_a   1.000
_cell.length_b   1.000
_cell.length_c   1.000
_cell.angle_alpha   90.00
_cell.angle_beta   90.00
_cell.angle_gamma   90.00
#
_symmetry.space_group_name_H-M   'P 1'
#
loop_
_entity.id
_entity.type
_entity.pdbx_description
1 polymer ?
#
loop_
_entity_poly.entity_id
_entity_poly.type
_entity_poly.pdbx_seq_one_letter_code
_entity_poly.pdbx_strand_id
1 'polypeptide(L)'
;MVPYEMLCMIENRLQHFKTDNVLFGGISLIVFGDLMQLPPIRGSQVFNQPQYMAPAIHLWQLFTLVELRDNMRQQGDNTFIELLNALRVGEMEQRHMRVLY
;
A
#
# COMPACT_ATOMS: atom_id res chain seq x y z
N MET A 1 -0.95 -6.49 -2.43
CA MET A 1 -0.93 -7.06 -3.80
C MET A 1 0.42 -6.93 -4.54
N VAL A 2 1.08 -5.77 -4.56
CA VAL A 2 2.44 -5.64 -5.15
C VAL A 2 3.51 -5.98 -4.11
N PRO A 3 4.45 -6.91 -4.38
CA PRO A 3 5.55 -7.18 -3.46
C PRO A 3 6.72 -6.21 -3.63
N TYR A 4 7.55 -6.03 -2.59
CA TYR A 4 8.73 -5.14 -2.63
C TYR A 4 9.67 -5.47 -3.79
N GLU A 5 9.89 -6.76 -4.04
CA GLU A 5 10.75 -7.25 -5.11
C GLU A 5 10.26 -6.79 -6.49
N MET A 6 8.95 -6.69 -6.69
CA MET A 6 8.37 -6.19 -7.93
C MET A 6 8.58 -4.69 -8.09
N LEU A 7 8.53 -3.91 -7.00
CA LEU A 7 8.87 -2.48 -7.04
C LEU A 7 10.33 -2.28 -7.48
N CYS A 8 11.26 -3.10 -6.97
CA CYS A 8 12.65 -3.11 -7.43
C CYS A 8 12.79 -3.49 -8.91
N MET A 9 11.99 -4.46 -9.40
CA MET A 9 12.00 -4.81 -10.82
C MET A 9 11.51 -3.66 -11.69
N ILE A 10 10.45 -2.96 -11.26
CA ILE A 10 9.91 -1.78 -11.97
C ILE A 10 10.99 -0.69 -12.03
N GLU A 11 11.62 -0.37 -10.90
CA GLU A 11 12.75 0.56 -10.81
C GLU A 11 13.80 0.22 -11.88
N ASN A 12 14.37 -0.99 -11.81
CA ASN A 12 15.48 -1.40 -12.67
C ASN A 12 15.10 -1.34 -14.14
N ARG A 13 13.86 -1.73 -14.47
CA ARG A 13 13.34 -1.66 -15.85
C ARG A 13 13.20 -0.22 -16.33
N LEU A 14 12.74 0.69 -15.49
CA LEU A 14 12.61 2.09 -15.87
C LEU A 14 13.97 2.77 -16.07
N GLN A 15 14.97 2.50 -15.21
CA GLN A 15 16.34 2.98 -15.44
C GLN A 15 16.88 2.49 -16.77
N HIS A 16 16.78 1.19 -17.03
CA HIS A 16 17.32 0.56 -18.23
C HIS A 16 16.74 1.12 -19.54
N PHE A 17 15.43 1.42 -19.57
CA PHE A 17 14.75 1.85 -20.79
C PHE A 17 14.61 3.37 -20.94
N LYS A 18 14.86 4.16 -19.90
CA LYS A 18 14.66 5.63 -19.94
C LYS A 18 15.96 6.38 -19.73
N THR A 19 16.43 6.44 -18.49
CA THR A 19 17.63 7.17 -18.13
C THR A 19 18.34 6.39 -17.05
N ASP A 20 19.53 5.91 -17.40
CA ASP A 20 20.36 5.12 -16.52
C ASP A 20 20.79 5.94 -15.30
N ASN A 21 20.91 5.29 -14.14
CA ASN A 21 21.29 5.90 -12.86
C ASN A 21 20.39 7.06 -12.36
N VAL A 22 19.17 7.20 -12.88
CA VAL A 22 18.15 8.12 -12.34
C VAL A 22 17.02 7.30 -11.78
N LEU A 23 16.62 7.54 -10.52
CA LEU A 23 15.53 6.81 -9.86
C LEU A 23 14.30 6.72 -10.76
N PHE A 24 13.82 5.49 -10.98
CA PHE A 24 12.68 5.20 -11.85
C PHE A 24 12.80 5.80 -13.27
N GLY A 25 14.02 5.99 -13.78
CA GLY A 25 14.28 6.56 -15.09
C GLY A 25 13.78 8.00 -15.26
N GLY A 26 13.66 8.75 -14.16
CA GLY A 26 13.17 10.14 -14.17
C GLY A 26 11.65 10.28 -14.30
N ILE A 27 10.89 9.19 -14.19
CA ILE A 27 9.43 9.21 -14.27
C ILE A 27 8.85 9.58 -12.90
N SER A 28 7.91 10.53 -12.89
CA SER A 28 7.11 10.81 -11.70
C SER A 28 6.13 9.67 -11.45
N LEU A 29 6.17 9.08 -10.26
CA LEU A 29 5.31 8.00 -9.85
C LEU A 29 4.23 8.49 -8.88
N ILE A 30 2.99 8.12 -9.18
CA ILE A 30 1.85 8.27 -8.27
C ILE A 30 1.25 6.87 -8.08
N VAL A 31 1.19 6.42 -6.83
CA VAL A 31 0.68 5.10 -6.46
C VAL A 31 -0.53 5.23 -5.55
N PHE A 32 -1.49 4.33 -5.73
CA PHE A 32 -2.71 4.29 -4.93
C PHE A 32 -2.99 2.86 -4.49
N GLY A 33 -3.49 2.71 -3.27
CA GLY A 33 -3.85 1.43 -2.72
C GLY A 33 -4.19 1.52 -1.24
N ASP A 34 -4.65 0.41 -0.70
CA ASP A 34 -4.88 0.25 0.73
C ASP A 34 -3.94 -0.82 1.27
N LEU A 35 -3.01 -0.40 2.13
CA LEU A 35 -1.98 -1.28 2.68
C LEU A 35 -2.54 -2.29 3.69
N MET A 36 -3.74 -2.05 4.21
CA MET A 36 -4.42 -2.94 5.17
C MET A 36 -5.34 -3.96 4.48
N GLN A 37 -5.48 -3.87 3.15
CA GLN A 37 -6.15 -4.90 2.37
C GLN A 37 -5.20 -6.08 2.06
N LEU A 38 -5.59 -6.92 1.10
CA LEU A 38 -4.91 -8.17 0.81
C LEU A 38 -3.40 -7.99 0.54
N PRO A 39 -2.54 -8.69 1.31
CA PRO A 39 -1.11 -8.69 1.07
C PRO A 39 -0.79 -9.33 -0.30
N PRO A 40 0.42 -9.15 -0.84
CA PRO A 40 0.86 -9.96 -1.96
C PRO A 40 0.78 -11.46 -1.59
N ILE A 41 0.38 -12.31 -2.56
CA ILE A 41 0.28 -13.77 -2.34
C ILE A 41 1.67 -14.37 -2.05
N ARG A 42 2.71 -13.82 -2.68
CA ARG A 42 4.12 -14.19 -2.50
C ARG A 42 4.99 -12.93 -2.46
N GLY A 43 6.08 -13.00 -1.70
CA GLY A 43 7.01 -11.88 -1.54
C GLY A 43 6.65 -10.98 -0.36
N SER A 44 7.51 -9.99 -0.11
CA SER A 44 7.35 -9.09 1.03
C SER A 44 6.35 -8.00 0.70
N GLN A 45 5.61 -7.49 1.69
CA GLN A 45 4.78 -6.30 1.48
C GLN A 45 5.63 -5.15 0.92
N VAL A 46 5.05 -4.33 0.05
CA VAL A 46 5.78 -3.28 -0.70
C VAL A 46 6.52 -2.28 0.20
N PHE A 47 6.10 -2.13 1.45
CA PHE A 47 6.73 -1.24 2.44
C PHE A 47 7.75 -1.96 3.34
N ASN A 48 7.96 -3.25 3.16
CA ASN A 48 8.89 -4.06 3.92
C ASN A 48 10.02 -4.55 3.01
N GLN A 49 11.18 -3.88 3.09
CA GLN A 49 12.38 -4.32 2.37
C GLN A 49 12.92 -5.62 2.98
N PRO A 50 13.07 -6.71 2.20
CA PRO A 50 13.68 -7.93 2.69
C PRO A 50 15.14 -7.70 3.12
N GLN A 51 15.57 -8.34 4.21
CA GLN A 51 16.92 -8.17 4.75
C GLN A 51 18.02 -8.55 3.75
N TYR A 52 17.78 -9.53 2.88
CA TYR A 52 18.74 -9.94 1.83
C TYR A 52 18.92 -8.90 0.72
N MET A 53 18.07 -7.87 0.66
CA MET A 53 18.22 -6.72 -0.25
C MET A 53 18.89 -5.52 0.43
N ALA A 54 19.19 -5.58 1.72
CA ALA A 54 20.02 -4.57 2.37
C ALA A 54 21.49 -4.73 1.94
N PRO A 55 22.27 -3.64 1.81
CA PRO A 55 21.97 -2.25 2.19
C PRO A 55 21.46 -1.38 1.02
N ALA A 56 20.79 -1.94 0.01
CA ALA A 56 20.25 -1.14 -1.09
C ALA A 56 19.23 -0.11 -0.60
N ILE A 57 19.03 0.95 -1.39
CA ILE A 57 18.07 2.02 -1.09
C ILE A 57 16.67 1.42 -0.84
N HIS A 58 16.01 1.87 0.23
CA HIS A 58 14.65 1.45 0.54
C HIS A 58 13.64 2.21 -0.34
N LEU A 59 13.30 1.65 -1.51
CA LEU A 59 12.52 2.35 -2.54
C LEU A 59 11.18 2.91 -2.04
N TRP A 60 10.50 2.18 -1.16
CA TRP A 60 9.22 2.64 -0.62
C TRP A 60 9.33 3.92 0.22
N GLN A 61 10.46 4.15 0.90
CA GLN A 61 10.67 5.33 1.74
C GLN A 61 10.90 6.60 0.92
N LEU A 62 11.05 6.49 -0.40
CA LEU A 62 11.16 7.63 -1.31
C LEU A 62 9.81 8.29 -1.62
N PHE A 63 8.70 7.61 -1.34
CA PHE A 63 7.37 8.14 -1.60
C PHE A 63 6.90 9.08 -0.49
N THR A 64 6.14 10.10 -0.86
CA THR A 64 5.38 10.92 0.09
C THR A 64 4.01 10.28 0.30
N LEU A 65 3.67 9.97 1.56
CA LEU A 65 2.37 9.41 1.92
C LEU A 65 1.30 10.51 1.92
N VAL A 66 0.21 10.25 1.21
CA VAL A 66 -1.03 11.04 1.29
C VAL A 66 -2.18 10.09 1.63
N GLU A 67 -2.87 10.38 2.73
CA GLU A 67 -3.99 9.59 3.22
C GLU A 67 -5.33 10.24 2.85
N LEU A 68 -6.23 9.47 2.24
CA LEU A 68 -7.62 9.87 2.03
C LEU A 68 -8.45 9.42 3.24
N ARG A 69 -9.16 10.35 3.87
CA ARG A 69 -9.93 10.10 5.11
C ARG A 69 -11.42 9.93 4.90
N ASP A 70 -11.96 10.49 3.81
CA ASP A 70 -13.39 10.46 3.55
C ASP A 70 -13.79 9.20 2.77
N ASN A 71 -14.64 8.37 3.37
CA ASN A 71 -15.22 7.21 2.70
C ASN A 71 -16.45 7.65 1.88
N MET A 72 -16.28 7.68 0.56
CA MET A 72 -17.35 8.05 -0.38
C MET A 72 -18.26 6.89 -0.79
N ARG A 73 -17.84 5.62 -0.56
CA ARG A 73 -18.57 4.44 -1.05
C ARG A 73 -19.80 4.12 -0.20
N GLN A 74 -19.66 4.24 1.12
CA GLN A 74 -20.74 4.01 2.09
C GLN A 74 -21.37 5.32 2.59
N GLN A 75 -21.28 6.39 1.80
CA GLN A 75 -21.74 7.71 2.22
C GLN A 75 -23.23 7.69 2.63
N GLY A 76 -23.52 8.21 3.82
CA GLY A 76 -24.87 8.25 4.39
C GLY A 76 -25.16 7.13 5.41
N ASP A 77 -24.29 6.13 5.52
CA ASP A 77 -24.39 5.07 6.53
C ASP A 77 -23.17 5.08 7.47
N ASN A 78 -23.21 5.97 8.46
CA ASN A 78 -22.13 6.12 9.42
C ASN A 78 -21.89 4.84 10.24
N THR A 79 -22.95 4.10 10.56
CA THR A 79 -22.85 2.84 11.30
C THR A 79 -22.04 1.81 10.51
N PHE A 80 -22.30 1.68 9.21
CA PHE A 80 -21.56 0.74 8.36
C PHE A 80 -20.13 1.23 8.07
N ILE A 81 -19.90 2.54 7.94
CA ILE A 81 -18.55 3.12 7.83
C ILE A 81 -17.71 2.79 9.08
N GLU A 82 -18.27 3.00 10.28
CA GLU A 82 -17.60 2.69 11.55
C GLU A 82 -17.23 1.21 11.64
N LEU A 83 -18.17 0.32 11.30
CA LEU A 83 -17.94 -1.13 11.22
C LEU A 83 -16.76 -1.47 10.30
N LEU A 84 -16.76 -0.95 9.06
CA LEU A 84 -15.73 -1.28 8.07
C LEU A 84 -14.36 -0.70 8.45
N ASN A 85 -14.31 0.49 9.04
CA ASN A 85 -13.07 1.08 9.52
C ASN A 85 -12.49 0.28 10.70
N ALA A 86 -13.33 -0.18 11.63
CA ALA A 86 -12.92 -1.08 12.71
C ALA A 86 -12.39 -2.41 12.16
N LEU A 87 -13.09 -3.00 11.17
CA LEU A 87 -12.66 -4.23 10.52
C LEU A 87 -11.31 -4.07 9.80
N ARG A 88 -11.09 -2.93 9.14
CA ARG A 88 -9.85 -2.62 8.41
C ARG A 88 -8.61 -2.72 9.30
N VAL A 89 -8.71 -2.26 10.55
CA VAL A 89 -7.62 -2.28 11.54
C VAL A 89 -7.65 -3.48 12.47
N GLY A 90 -8.72 -4.28 12.45
CA GLY A 90 -8.91 -5.44 13.32
C GLY A 90 -9.43 -5.12 14.73
N GLU A 91 -9.93 -3.89 14.96
CA GLU A 91 -10.40 -3.40 16.27
C GLU A 91 -11.93 -3.52 16.40
N MET A 92 -12.44 -4.75 16.29
CA MET A 92 -13.88 -5.01 16.31
C MET A 92 -14.45 -5.06 17.73
N GLU A 93 -15.57 -4.37 17.96
CA GLU A 93 -16.30 -4.36 19.23
C GLU A 93 -17.65 -5.08 19.10
N GLN A 94 -18.30 -5.39 20.23
CA GLN A 94 -19.62 -6.01 20.22
C GLN A 94 -20.69 -5.16 19.51
N ARG A 95 -20.59 -3.82 19.54
CA ARG A 95 -21.50 -2.94 18.79
C ARG A 95 -21.35 -3.12 17.27
N HIS A 96 -20.13 -3.34 16.79
CA HIS A 96 -19.83 -3.59 15.38
C HIS A 96 -20.42 -4.93 14.94
N MET A 97 -20.24 -6.00 15.74
CA MET A 97 -20.77 -7.33 15.41
C MET A 97 -22.30 -7.39 15.34
N ARG A 98 -23.00 -6.59 16.16
CA ARG A 98 -24.47 -6.51 16.15
C ARG A 98 -25.05 -5.95 14.85
N VAL A 99 -24.26 -5.23 14.05
CA VAL A 99 -24.69 -4.69 12.74
C VAL A 99 -24.71 -5.79 11.67
N LEU A 100 -23.98 -6.89 11.88
CA LEU A 100 -23.85 -8.00 10.91
C LEU A 100 -24.93 -9.09 11.08
N TYR A 101 -25.78 -9.00 12.10
CA TYR A 101 -26.87 -9.93 12.41
C TYR A 101 -28.23 -9.27 12.18
#